data_AF-A0A3S3RJ97-F1
#
_entry.id   AF-A0A3S3RJ97-F1
#
_cell.length_a   1.000
_cell.length_b   1.000
_cell.length_c   1.000
_cell.angle_alpha   90.00
_cell.angle_beta   90.00
_cell.angle_gamma   90.00
#
_symmetry.space_group_name_H-M   'P 1'
#
loop_
_entity.id
_entity.type
_entity.pdbx_description
1 polymer ?
#
loop_
_entity_poly.entity_id
_entity_poly.type
_entity_poly.pdbx_seq_one_letter_code
_entity_poly.pdbx_strand_id
1 'polypeptide(L)'
;MSANNDGFSRSSSCSRTRPSTPTSSTSSVDSSSTRPEVNGAVYSELHKQCDRYGFFVEDNESKTKKDPRDAQLSVDVILNREKKWLHMCNNWDKFMTKKWRKIRDRCRKGIPNSVRGRAWFYLCAGFKQKARHPDLYQLLDSQIGDEKINDEIRKDLNRQFPSHEMFAENNGFGQQDLFHILKAFSIIKPEIGYCQGQAPLASVLLMHMPAEDAFWCLVQICDHYIPGYFSPGLEAIQIHGAMLNGFLKRFHPPIYRLLKKQNIDPVLYMTEWFMCLFSRTLLWPSVLRVWDMFFCEGISVIFKVAIILIGSVLGDSEERKKCSTMYETLHLLRNIPVKYMSEEYLIDKVVTFELSNRELQKEHNLQVMKRKKEKEKRQKEEQKRATKN
;
A
#
# COMPACT_ATOMS: atom_id res chain seq x y z
N MET A 1 -28.82 6.39 21.52
CA MET A 1 -28.85 6.92 22.91
C MET A 1 -28.41 8.36 22.84
N SER A 2 -29.22 9.20 23.46
CA SER A 2 -29.30 10.68 23.50
C SER A 2 -27.95 11.38 23.70
N ALA A 3 -27.63 12.40 22.89
CA ALA A 3 -27.89 13.84 23.10
C ALA A 3 -27.09 14.46 24.26
N ASN A 4 -26.23 15.44 23.93
CA ASN A 4 -26.12 16.69 24.67
C ASN A 4 -25.49 17.78 23.80
N ASN A 5 -26.04 18.97 23.96
CA ASN A 5 -25.97 20.16 23.13
C ASN A 5 -25.66 21.29 24.11
N ASP A 6 -24.60 22.05 23.87
CA ASP A 6 -24.27 23.36 24.47
C ASP A 6 -23.12 23.92 23.59
N GLY A 7 -23.10 25.12 23.02
CA GLY A 7 -23.82 26.33 23.32
C GLY A 7 -22.81 27.44 23.64
N PHE A 8 -22.14 28.05 22.64
CA PHE A 8 -21.48 29.35 22.81
C PHE A 8 -21.52 30.16 21.51
N SER A 9 -21.81 31.45 21.64
CA SER A 9 -22.22 32.39 20.60
C SER A 9 -21.27 33.59 20.51
N ARG A 10 -21.13 34.14 19.28
CA ARG A 10 -20.75 35.54 18.90
C ARG A 10 -19.31 35.98 19.24
N SER A 11 -18.61 36.90 18.57
CA SER A 11 -18.71 37.73 17.35
C SER A 11 -17.31 38.40 17.23
N SER A 12 -16.74 38.71 16.05
CA SER A 12 -16.73 40.08 15.49
C SER A 12 -15.79 40.18 14.27
N SER A 13 -16.22 40.99 13.32
CA SER A 13 -15.62 41.50 12.07
C SER A 13 -14.42 42.46 12.24
N CYS A 14 -13.51 42.56 11.25
CA CYS A 14 -13.32 43.76 10.38
C CYS A 14 -12.12 43.70 9.38
N SER A 15 -12.38 44.16 8.14
CA SER A 15 -11.56 44.96 7.17
C SER A 15 -10.07 44.67 6.92
N ARG A 16 -9.67 44.27 5.69
CA ARG A 16 -9.24 45.08 4.51
C ARG A 16 -8.06 46.05 4.76
N THR A 17 -6.94 45.87 4.04
CA THR A 17 -6.49 46.73 2.90
C THR A 17 -5.10 46.31 2.35
N ARG A 18 -4.94 46.46 1.04
CA ARG A 18 -3.71 46.31 0.21
C ARG A 18 -3.25 47.71 -0.23
N PRO A 19 -1.95 47.96 -0.44
CA PRO A 19 -1.52 48.66 -1.67
C PRO A 19 -0.21 48.06 -2.25
N SER A 20 -0.12 47.67 -3.52
CA SER A 20 0.23 48.45 -4.75
C SER A 20 1.71 48.84 -4.89
N THR A 21 2.31 48.32 -5.97
CA THR A 21 3.61 48.62 -6.59
C THR A 21 3.74 50.05 -7.12
N PRO A 22 4.98 50.47 -7.43
CA PRO A 22 5.20 51.19 -8.69
C PRO A 22 6.43 50.72 -9.50
N THR A 23 6.28 50.87 -10.81
CA THR A 23 7.22 50.68 -11.93
C THR A 23 7.75 52.03 -12.45
N SER A 24 9.00 52.09 -12.97
CA SER A 24 9.48 52.96 -14.09
C SER A 24 11.02 52.89 -14.20
N SER A 25 11.63 52.28 -15.24
CA SER A 25 11.99 52.82 -16.59
C SER A 25 13.42 53.41 -16.67
N THR A 26 14.38 52.71 -17.30
CA THR A 26 15.00 52.94 -18.64
C THR A 26 16.17 53.93 -18.73
N SER A 27 17.32 53.46 -19.21
CA SER A 27 18.23 54.23 -20.07
C SER A 27 19.10 53.30 -20.93
N SER A 28 19.05 53.55 -22.24
CA SER A 28 19.67 52.88 -23.38
C SER A 28 20.98 53.54 -23.81
N VAL A 29 22.02 52.79 -24.21
CA VAL A 29 23.03 53.20 -25.21
C VAL A 29 23.60 51.97 -25.97
N ASP A 30 24.00 52.23 -27.20
CA ASP A 30 24.17 51.42 -28.42
C ASP A 30 25.33 50.41 -28.57
N SER A 31 25.09 49.51 -29.54
CA SER A 31 26.00 48.95 -30.56
C SER A 31 27.30 48.23 -30.16
N SER A 32 27.37 46.92 -30.42
CA SER A 32 28.13 46.34 -31.54
C SER A 32 28.26 44.82 -31.40
N SER A 33 28.32 44.18 -32.55
CA SER A 33 28.42 42.75 -32.85
C SER A 33 29.54 41.99 -32.14
N THR A 34 29.20 40.93 -31.40
CA THR A 34 29.68 39.53 -31.57
C THR A 34 29.22 38.74 -30.34
N ARG A 35 28.24 37.82 -30.50
CA ARG A 35 27.91 36.85 -29.45
C ARG A 35 28.89 35.68 -29.56
N PRO A 36 29.63 35.32 -28.50
CA PRO A 36 30.31 34.04 -28.44
C PRO A 36 29.24 32.95 -28.31
N GLU A 37 29.38 31.90 -29.10
CA GLU A 37 28.64 30.64 -28.94
C GLU A 37 28.82 30.14 -27.50
N VAL A 38 27.78 30.30 -26.68
CA VAL A 38 27.67 29.55 -25.44
C VAL A 38 27.26 28.16 -25.86
N ASN A 39 28.23 27.24 -25.75
CA ASN A 39 28.03 25.80 -25.80
C ASN A 39 26.70 25.45 -25.14
N GLY A 40 25.70 25.16 -25.97
CA GLY A 40 24.50 24.47 -25.57
C GLY A 40 24.97 23.13 -25.01
N ALA A 41 25.09 23.06 -23.70
CA ALA A 41 25.07 21.79 -23.00
C ALA A 41 23.79 21.10 -23.48
N VAL A 42 24.02 20.11 -24.33
CA VAL A 42 23.02 19.24 -24.91
C VAL A 42 22.20 18.71 -23.73
N TYR A 43 21.00 19.27 -23.53
CA TYR A 43 19.93 18.61 -22.81
C TYR A 43 19.59 17.38 -23.65
N SER A 44 20.37 16.30 -23.52
CA SER A 44 19.89 14.97 -23.88
C SER A 44 19.05 14.48 -22.70
N GLU A 45 17.94 15.16 -22.44
CA GLU A 45 16.79 14.51 -21.84
C GLU A 45 16.33 13.49 -22.88
N LEU A 46 16.86 12.27 -22.79
CA LEU A 46 16.11 11.11 -23.25
C LEU A 46 14.78 11.20 -22.51
N HIS A 47 13.71 11.57 -23.22
CA HIS A 47 12.35 11.41 -22.75
C HIS A 47 12.15 9.92 -22.46
N LYS A 48 12.44 9.49 -21.22
CA LYS A 48 12.17 8.13 -20.77
C LYS A 48 10.67 7.93 -20.88
N GLN A 49 10.25 7.07 -21.80
CA GLN A 49 8.84 6.80 -22.02
C GLN A 49 8.30 6.04 -20.81
N CYS A 50 7.23 6.55 -20.20
CA CYS A 50 6.52 5.86 -19.13
C CYS A 50 5.42 4.96 -19.72
N ASP A 51 5.12 3.86 -19.04
CA ASP A 51 3.91 3.11 -19.24
C ASP A 51 2.67 3.89 -18.75
N ARG A 52 1.48 3.32 -18.94
CA ARG A 52 0.20 3.92 -18.50
C ARG A 52 0.05 4.12 -16.99
N TYR A 53 1.02 3.66 -16.21
CA TYR A 53 1.05 3.73 -14.76
C TYR A 53 2.19 4.61 -14.25
N GLY A 54 2.99 5.23 -15.13
CA GLY A 54 4.08 6.12 -14.75
C GLY A 54 5.43 5.43 -14.55
N PHE A 55 5.56 4.13 -14.87
CA PHE A 55 6.84 3.42 -14.79
C PHE A 55 7.64 3.54 -16.09
N PHE A 56 8.92 3.85 -16.02
CA PHE A 56 9.78 3.90 -17.20
C PHE A 56 9.87 2.53 -17.88
N VAL A 57 9.69 2.53 -19.20
CA VAL A 57 9.86 1.37 -20.06
C VAL A 57 11.33 1.28 -20.48
N GLU A 58 11.92 0.08 -20.42
CA GLU A 58 13.29 -0.12 -20.91
C GLU A 58 13.34 -0.04 -22.45
N ASP A 59 14.33 0.67 -23.01
CA ASP A 59 14.45 0.97 -24.44
C ASP A 59 14.41 -0.27 -25.37
N ASN A 60 14.71 -1.47 -24.86
CA ASN A 60 14.66 -2.72 -25.62
C ASN A 60 13.23 -3.24 -25.89
N GLU A 61 12.20 -2.77 -25.17
CA GLU A 61 10.79 -3.10 -25.46
C GLU A 61 10.15 -2.16 -26.51
N SER A 62 10.82 -1.04 -26.82
CA SER A 62 10.30 0.01 -27.71
C SER A 62 10.11 -0.41 -29.18
N LYS A 63 10.62 -1.57 -29.61
CA LYS A 63 10.61 -2.00 -31.03
C LYS A 63 9.86 -3.27 -31.36
N THR A 64 9.14 -3.90 -30.43
CA THR A 64 8.37 -5.11 -30.77
C THR A 64 7.03 -5.17 -30.05
N LYS A 65 5.97 -4.88 -30.82
CA LYS A 65 4.56 -5.21 -30.60
C LYS A 65 3.92 -4.48 -29.40
N LYS A 66 2.79 -3.81 -29.64
CA LYS A 66 1.79 -3.55 -28.59
C LYS A 66 1.68 -4.85 -27.78
N ASP A 67 1.89 -4.75 -26.48
CA ASP A 67 1.80 -5.88 -25.59
C ASP A 67 0.46 -6.61 -25.84
N PRO A 68 0.47 -7.90 -26.22
CA PRO A 68 -0.76 -8.68 -26.36
C PRO A 68 -1.59 -8.73 -25.07
N ARG A 69 -0.98 -8.40 -23.91
CA ARG A 69 -1.61 -8.31 -22.58
C ARG A 69 -2.47 -7.05 -22.41
N ASP A 70 -2.32 -6.04 -23.27
CA ASP A 70 -3.26 -4.92 -23.39
C ASP A 70 -4.45 -5.31 -24.28
N ALA A 71 -5.20 -6.35 -23.88
CA ALA A 71 -6.58 -6.53 -24.33
C ALA A 71 -7.42 -5.39 -23.72
N GLN A 72 -7.18 -4.19 -24.23
CA GLN A 72 -7.65 -2.97 -23.62
C GLN A 72 -9.17 -2.95 -23.75
N LEU A 73 -9.84 -2.90 -22.59
CA LEU A 73 -11.27 -2.60 -22.56
C LEU A 73 -11.49 -1.35 -23.41
N SER A 74 -12.52 -1.38 -24.25
CA SER A 74 -12.85 -0.22 -25.07
C SER A 74 -13.02 1.01 -24.18
N VAL A 75 -12.65 2.18 -24.72
CA VAL A 75 -12.76 3.47 -24.02
C VAL A 75 -14.18 3.65 -23.47
N ASP A 76 -15.20 3.25 -24.23
CA ASP A 76 -16.59 3.28 -23.80
C ASP A 76 -16.86 2.42 -22.55
N VAL A 77 -16.26 1.24 -22.43
CA VAL A 77 -16.40 0.39 -21.25
C VAL A 77 -15.74 1.06 -20.05
N ILE A 78 -14.56 1.67 -20.22
CA ILE A 78 -13.85 2.39 -19.16
C ILE A 78 -14.68 3.56 -18.66
N LEU A 79 -15.16 4.43 -19.57
CA LEU A 79 -16.00 5.58 -19.24
C LEU A 79 -17.30 5.17 -18.56
N ASN A 80 -17.93 4.08 -19.02
CA ASN A 80 -19.14 3.56 -18.40
C ASN A 80 -18.90 3.00 -16.99
N ARG A 81 -17.73 2.40 -16.74
CA ARG A 81 -17.33 1.97 -15.38
C ARG A 81 -17.05 3.18 -14.49
N GLU A 82 -16.41 4.21 -15.04
CA GLU A 82 -16.10 5.45 -14.33
C GLU A 82 -17.37 6.16 -13.86
N LYS A 83 -18.33 6.40 -14.78
CA LYS A 83 -19.64 6.98 -14.46
C LYS A 83 -20.36 6.24 -13.32
N LYS A 84 -20.27 4.90 -13.33
CA LYS A 84 -20.86 4.05 -12.27
C LYS A 84 -20.16 4.26 -10.93
N TRP A 85 -18.83 4.38 -10.91
CA TRP A 85 -18.06 4.65 -9.69
C TRP A 85 -18.34 6.05 -9.14
N LEU A 86 -18.33 7.08 -9.98
CA LEU A 86 -18.68 8.44 -9.58
C LEU A 86 -20.09 8.51 -8.98
N HIS A 87 -21.06 7.82 -9.60
CA HIS A 87 -22.42 7.71 -9.05
C HIS A 87 -22.44 7.05 -7.67
N MET A 88 -21.66 5.98 -7.45
CA MET A 88 -21.55 5.32 -6.14
C MET A 88 -20.92 6.24 -5.10
N CYS A 89 -19.83 6.94 -5.43
CA CYS A 89 -19.17 7.88 -4.50
C CYS A 89 -20.08 9.06 -4.14
N ASN A 90 -20.83 9.62 -5.10
CA ASN A 90 -21.79 10.70 -4.84
C ASN A 90 -23.01 10.25 -4.02
N ASN A 91 -23.23 8.94 -3.86
CA ASN A 91 -24.35 8.36 -3.12
C ASN A 91 -23.86 7.37 -2.07
N TRP A 92 -22.70 7.64 -1.45
CA TRP A 92 -21.92 6.65 -0.72
C TRP A 92 -22.69 5.93 0.39
N ASP A 93 -23.36 6.67 1.27
CA ASP A 93 -24.08 6.09 2.41
C ASP A 93 -25.17 5.11 1.98
N LYS A 94 -25.90 5.43 0.90
CA LYS A 94 -26.90 4.53 0.32
C LYS A 94 -26.27 3.24 -0.19
N PHE A 95 -25.12 3.32 -0.86
CA PHE A 95 -24.48 2.13 -1.41
C PHE A 95 -23.84 1.27 -0.32
N MET A 96 -23.18 1.88 0.67
CA MET A 96 -22.59 1.15 1.79
C MET A 96 -23.65 0.45 2.65
N THR A 97 -24.78 1.11 2.92
CA THR A 97 -25.85 0.53 3.76
C THR A 97 -26.72 -0.49 3.04
N LYS A 98 -27.15 -0.21 1.80
CA LYS A 98 -28.17 -1.02 1.11
C LYS A 98 -27.64 -1.82 -0.08
N LYS A 99 -26.45 -1.49 -0.60
CA LYS A 99 -25.91 -2.07 -1.85
C LYS A 99 -24.44 -2.50 -1.73
N TRP A 100 -24.01 -2.90 -0.55
CA TRP A 100 -22.63 -3.33 -0.29
C TRP A 100 -22.12 -4.38 -1.28
N ARG A 101 -22.92 -5.42 -1.56
CA ARG A 101 -22.58 -6.45 -2.56
C ARG A 101 -22.23 -5.86 -3.92
N LYS A 102 -22.94 -4.81 -4.35
CA LYS A 102 -22.67 -4.13 -5.61
C LYS A 102 -21.34 -3.38 -5.59
N ILE A 103 -20.94 -2.77 -4.46
CA ILE A 103 -19.61 -2.17 -4.31
C ILE A 103 -18.55 -3.26 -4.44
N ARG A 104 -18.69 -4.33 -3.65
CA ARG A 104 -17.76 -5.46 -3.65
C ARG A 104 -17.57 -6.06 -5.04
N ASP A 105 -18.66 -6.33 -5.75
CA ASP A 105 -18.60 -6.91 -7.10
C ASP A 105 -17.96 -5.95 -8.11
N ARG A 106 -17.96 -4.63 -7.85
CA ARG A 106 -17.26 -3.63 -8.67
C ARG A 106 -15.78 -3.57 -8.34
N CYS A 107 -15.39 -3.65 -7.07
CA CYS A 107 -14.00 -3.81 -6.65
C CYS A 107 -13.35 -5.06 -7.27
N ARG A 108 -14.07 -6.19 -7.25
CA ARG A 108 -13.64 -7.45 -7.89
C ARG A 108 -13.55 -7.38 -9.41
N LYS A 109 -14.22 -6.41 -10.07
CA LYS A 109 -14.18 -6.20 -11.52
C LYS A 109 -13.10 -5.23 -12.01
N GLY A 110 -12.52 -4.41 -11.14
CA GLY A 110 -11.61 -3.33 -11.53
C GLY A 110 -12.22 -1.96 -11.27
N ILE A 111 -11.52 -1.16 -10.46
CA ILE A 111 -11.77 0.28 -10.38
C ILE A 111 -10.99 0.95 -11.52
N PRO A 112 -11.60 1.81 -12.34
CA PRO A 112 -10.86 2.56 -13.37
C PRO A 112 -9.79 3.47 -12.75
N ASN A 113 -8.65 3.62 -13.43
CA ASN A 113 -7.52 4.42 -12.94
C ASN A 113 -7.94 5.85 -12.54
N SER A 114 -8.75 6.51 -13.38
CA SER A 114 -9.22 7.90 -13.21
C SER A 114 -9.98 8.17 -11.90
N VAL A 115 -10.60 7.15 -11.30
CA VAL A 115 -11.42 7.29 -10.08
C VAL A 115 -10.88 6.47 -8.91
N ARG A 116 -9.74 5.80 -9.08
CA ARG A 116 -9.21 4.88 -8.07
C ARG A 116 -8.89 5.57 -6.76
N GLY A 117 -8.16 6.69 -6.80
CA GLY A 117 -7.83 7.44 -5.59
C GLY A 117 -9.07 7.83 -4.79
N ARG A 118 -10.08 8.41 -5.46
CA ARG A 118 -11.36 8.75 -4.83
C ARG A 118 -12.10 7.52 -4.30
N ALA A 119 -12.15 6.43 -5.05
CA ALA A 119 -12.84 5.22 -4.60
C ALA A 119 -12.17 4.61 -3.36
N TRP A 120 -10.83 4.50 -3.35
CA TRP A 120 -10.07 4.02 -2.20
C TRP A 120 -10.28 4.89 -0.97
N PHE A 121 -10.22 6.22 -1.13
CA PHE A 121 -10.45 7.18 -0.04
C PHE A 121 -11.84 7.02 0.60
N TYR A 122 -12.85 6.70 -0.20
CA TYR A 122 -14.21 6.40 0.28
C TYR A 122 -14.31 5.01 0.92
N LEU A 123 -13.71 3.98 0.31
CA LEU A 123 -13.71 2.60 0.82
C LEU A 123 -13.05 2.48 2.19
N CYS A 124 -11.91 3.13 2.39
CA CYS A 124 -11.20 3.13 3.67
C CYS A 124 -11.76 4.14 4.69
N ALA A 125 -12.79 4.91 4.31
CA ALA A 125 -13.36 5.99 5.10
C ALA A 125 -12.38 7.13 5.46
N GLY A 126 -11.29 7.30 4.70
CA GLY A 126 -10.33 8.39 4.89
C GLY A 126 -10.99 9.77 4.82
N PHE A 127 -11.99 9.95 3.94
CA PHE A 127 -12.74 11.20 3.84
C PHE A 127 -13.46 11.59 5.15
N LYS A 128 -13.87 10.60 5.96
CA LYS A 128 -14.48 10.85 7.26
C LYS A 128 -13.44 11.31 8.28
N GLN A 129 -12.22 10.76 8.22
CA GLN A 129 -11.13 11.18 9.11
C GLN A 129 -10.69 12.60 8.78
N LYS A 130 -10.47 12.91 7.50
CA LYS A 130 -10.17 14.26 7.03
C LYS A 130 -11.22 15.28 7.48
N ALA A 131 -12.51 14.95 7.31
CA ALA A 131 -13.60 15.84 7.72
C ALA A 131 -13.70 16.04 9.24
N ARG A 132 -13.30 15.04 10.05
CA ARG A 132 -13.30 15.12 11.52
C ARG A 132 -12.11 15.89 12.08
N HIS A 133 -11.02 15.98 11.31
CA HIS A 133 -9.76 16.58 11.73
C HIS A 133 -9.29 17.60 10.69
N PRO A 134 -10.05 18.70 10.49
CA PRO A 134 -9.66 19.74 9.55
C PRO A 134 -8.28 20.30 9.92
N ASP A 135 -7.46 20.56 8.90
CA ASP A 135 -6.13 21.15 8.99
C ASP A 135 -5.08 20.36 9.81
N LEU A 136 -5.43 19.18 10.34
CA LEU A 136 -4.52 18.40 11.19
C LEU A 136 -3.29 17.92 10.41
N TYR A 137 -3.45 17.51 9.15
CA TYR A 137 -2.32 17.08 8.34
C TYR A 137 -1.31 18.23 8.15
N GLN A 138 -1.79 19.42 7.83
CA GLN A 138 -0.97 20.62 7.63
C GLN A 138 -0.27 21.01 8.94
N LEU A 139 -0.96 20.90 10.08
CA LEU A 139 -0.36 21.11 11.40
C LEU A 139 0.76 20.10 11.67
N LEU A 140 0.53 18.81 11.43
CA LEU A 140 1.54 17.76 11.62
C LEU A 140 2.74 17.94 10.67
N ASP A 141 2.47 18.32 9.42
CA ASP A 141 3.52 18.54 8.43
C ASP A 141 4.38 19.77 8.74
N SER A 142 3.80 20.81 9.37
CA SER A 142 4.58 21.96 9.82
C SER A 142 5.55 21.64 10.97
N GLN A 143 5.37 20.52 11.65
CA GLN A 143 6.23 20.11 12.76
C GLN A 143 7.53 19.47 12.26
N ILE A 144 8.59 19.60 13.08
CA ILE A 144 9.92 19.06 12.78
C ILE A 144 9.91 17.53 12.84
N GLY A 145 9.20 16.94 13.81
CA GLY A 145 9.23 15.49 14.07
C GLY A 145 10.49 15.05 14.83
N ASP A 146 10.65 13.73 14.99
CA ASP A 146 11.86 13.14 15.56
C ASP A 146 12.95 13.01 14.47
N GLU A 147 14.14 13.54 14.74
CA GLU A 147 15.20 13.61 13.72
C GLU A 147 15.74 12.24 13.32
N LYS A 148 15.77 11.26 14.24
CA LYS A 148 16.21 9.90 13.91
C LYS A 148 15.21 9.23 12.98
N ILE A 149 13.91 9.43 13.24
CA ILE A 149 12.84 8.94 12.38
C ILE A 149 12.91 9.62 11.01
N ASN A 150 13.12 10.94 10.97
CA ASN A 150 13.28 11.67 9.71
C ASN A 150 14.44 11.11 8.87
N ASP A 151 15.58 10.83 9.49
CA ASP A 151 16.73 10.22 8.83
C ASP A 151 16.44 8.81 8.28
N GLU A 152 15.70 7.99 9.03
CA GLU A 152 15.25 6.68 8.57
C GLU A 152 14.31 6.81 7.36
N ILE A 153 13.34 7.72 7.41
CA ILE A 153 12.45 7.99 6.27
C ILE A 153 13.26 8.42 5.04
N ARG A 154 14.19 9.37 5.17
CA ARG A 154 15.01 9.87 4.05
C ARG A 154 15.82 8.78 3.38
N LYS A 155 16.42 7.86 4.15
CA LYS A 155 17.15 6.68 3.62
C LYS A 155 16.24 5.75 2.83
N ASP A 156 14.94 5.74 3.15
CA ASP A 156 13.95 4.88 2.55
C ASP A 156 13.36 5.42 1.25
N LEU A 157 13.31 6.74 1.06
CA LEU A 157 12.71 7.38 -0.11
C LEU A 157 13.33 6.87 -1.43
N ASN A 158 14.67 6.83 -1.50
CA ASN A 158 15.40 6.49 -2.73
C ASN A 158 15.15 5.06 -3.24
N ARG A 159 14.62 4.17 -2.39
CA ARG A 159 14.31 2.78 -2.77
C ARG A 159 12.81 2.52 -2.95
N GLN A 160 11.97 3.56 -2.91
CA GLN A 160 10.54 3.44 -3.18
C GLN A 160 10.27 3.71 -4.66
N PHE A 161 9.91 2.65 -5.39
CA PHE A 161 9.52 2.73 -6.81
C PHE A 161 10.44 3.62 -7.67
N PRO A 162 11.77 3.39 -7.68
CA PRO A 162 12.73 4.28 -8.34
C PRO A 162 12.55 4.34 -9.87
N SER A 163 11.85 3.36 -10.46
CA SER A 163 11.48 3.34 -11.88
C SER A 163 10.20 4.09 -12.20
N HIS A 164 9.51 4.67 -11.21
CA HIS A 164 8.29 5.45 -11.41
C HIS A 164 8.60 6.95 -11.50
N GLU A 165 8.05 7.65 -12.48
CA GLU A 165 8.32 9.07 -12.78
C GLU A 165 8.18 9.99 -11.56
N MET A 166 7.16 9.74 -10.72
CA MET A 166 6.94 10.48 -9.47
C MET A 166 8.09 10.39 -8.44
N PHE A 167 8.84 9.28 -8.42
CA PHE A 167 9.86 9.00 -7.38
C PHE A 167 11.28 8.90 -7.92
N ALA A 168 11.45 8.97 -9.24
CA ALA A 168 12.70 8.79 -9.95
C ALA A 168 13.74 9.88 -9.67
N GLU A 169 13.28 11.12 -9.47
CA GLU A 169 14.16 12.24 -9.15
C GLU A 169 14.48 12.24 -7.66
N ASN A 170 15.78 12.15 -7.34
CA ASN A 170 16.25 12.28 -5.97
C ASN A 170 15.87 13.64 -5.40
N ASN A 171 15.17 13.62 -4.26
CA ASN A 171 14.61 14.81 -3.63
C ASN A 171 13.66 15.61 -4.54
N GLY A 172 13.07 14.98 -5.57
CA GLY A 172 11.99 15.57 -6.38
C GLY A 172 10.68 15.68 -5.60
N PHE A 173 9.67 16.33 -6.19
CA PHE A 173 8.39 16.62 -5.52
C PHE A 173 7.71 15.38 -4.92
N GLY A 174 7.70 14.24 -5.64
CA GLY A 174 7.07 13.03 -5.12
C GLY A 174 7.80 12.42 -3.91
N GLN A 175 9.14 12.47 -3.88
CA GLN A 175 9.90 12.05 -2.69
C GLN A 175 9.67 13.00 -1.51
N GLN A 176 9.55 14.31 -1.76
CA GLN A 176 9.23 15.29 -0.72
C GLN A 176 7.84 15.03 -0.14
N ASP A 177 6.80 14.91 -0.97
CA ASP A 177 5.44 14.61 -0.50
C ASP A 177 5.39 13.29 0.28
N LEU A 178 6.11 12.25 -0.18
CA LEU A 178 6.22 10.99 0.54
C LEU A 178 6.87 11.15 1.92
N PHE A 179 7.94 11.96 2.02
CA PHE A 179 8.55 12.30 3.29
C PHE A 179 7.55 12.99 4.23
N HIS A 180 6.83 13.99 3.74
CA HIS A 180 5.85 14.75 4.52
C HIS A 180 4.73 13.86 5.06
N ILE A 181 4.20 12.95 4.24
CA ILE A 181 3.20 11.96 4.65
C ILE A 181 3.72 11.05 5.78
N LEU A 182 4.90 10.47 5.60
CA LEU A 182 5.48 9.51 6.56
C LEU A 182 5.89 10.18 7.86
N LYS A 183 6.46 11.39 7.80
CA LYS A 183 6.77 12.22 8.97
C LYS A 183 5.50 12.54 9.75
N ALA A 184 4.47 13.09 9.07
CA ALA A 184 3.20 13.40 9.71
C ALA A 184 2.59 12.15 10.37
N PHE A 185 2.67 10.98 9.70
CA PHE A 185 2.23 9.71 10.26
C PHE A 185 2.98 9.36 11.55
N SER A 186 4.31 9.45 11.57
CA SER A 186 5.09 9.14 12.77
C SER A 186 4.79 10.06 13.95
N ILE A 187 4.37 11.30 13.69
CA ILE A 187 4.01 12.27 14.73
C ILE A 187 2.62 11.96 15.31
N ILE A 188 1.63 11.62 14.47
CA ILE A 188 0.29 11.26 14.97
C ILE A 188 0.24 9.88 15.63
N LYS A 189 1.20 8.99 15.32
CA LYS A 189 1.32 7.63 15.85
C LYS A 189 2.69 7.39 16.51
N PRO A 190 3.06 8.14 17.56
CA PRO A 190 4.40 8.06 18.15
C PRO A 190 4.72 6.68 18.75
N GLU A 191 3.71 5.89 19.13
CA GLU A 191 3.87 4.52 19.64
C GLU A 191 4.28 3.51 18.56
N ILE A 192 4.02 3.82 17.29
CA ILE A 192 4.44 3.05 16.12
C ILE A 192 5.70 3.68 15.51
N GLY A 193 5.74 5.01 15.45
CA GLY A 193 6.77 5.77 14.76
C GLY A 193 6.77 5.48 13.26
N TYR A 194 7.98 5.28 12.72
CA TYR A 194 8.18 4.86 11.35
C TYR A 194 8.67 3.41 11.28
N CYS A 195 8.10 2.66 10.35
CA CYS A 195 8.58 1.33 9.97
C CYS A 195 8.72 1.29 8.46
N GLN A 196 9.83 0.75 7.95
CA GLN A 196 10.14 0.64 6.51
C GLN A 196 8.97 0.10 5.67
N GLY A 197 8.14 -0.79 6.21
CA GLY A 197 6.98 -1.34 5.52
C GLY A 197 5.90 -0.31 5.16
N GLN A 198 5.92 0.89 5.76
CA GLN A 198 4.94 1.95 5.52
C GLN A 198 5.22 2.76 4.25
N ALA A 199 6.50 2.98 3.90
CA ALA A 199 6.86 3.79 2.73
C ALA A 199 6.31 3.24 1.40
N PRO A 200 6.34 1.90 1.14
CA PRO A 200 5.67 1.34 -0.03
C PRO A 200 4.16 1.61 -0.02
N LEU A 201 3.50 1.56 1.14
CA LEU A 201 2.05 1.82 1.23
C LEU A 201 1.72 3.27 0.90
N ALA A 202 2.45 4.21 1.51
CA ALA A 202 2.29 5.64 1.26
C ALA A 202 2.58 5.99 -0.20
N SER A 203 3.59 5.38 -0.82
CA SER A 203 3.94 5.59 -2.23
C SER A 203 2.80 5.17 -3.16
N VAL A 204 2.22 3.98 -2.98
CA VAL A 204 1.09 3.51 -3.80
C VAL A 204 -0.12 4.44 -3.66
N LEU A 205 -0.39 4.95 -2.46
CA LEU A 205 -1.46 5.91 -2.23
C LEU A 205 -1.18 7.24 -2.95
N LEU A 206 0.02 7.80 -2.77
CA LEU A 206 0.42 9.09 -3.34
C LEU A 206 0.40 9.10 -4.87
N MET A 207 0.70 7.97 -5.52
CA MET A 207 0.53 7.82 -6.98
C MET A 207 -0.92 8.01 -7.46
N HIS A 208 -1.91 7.95 -6.58
CA HIS A 208 -3.34 7.97 -6.94
C HIS A 208 -4.14 9.10 -6.31
N MET A 209 -3.59 9.81 -5.33
CA MET A 209 -4.32 10.87 -4.61
C MET A 209 -3.37 11.90 -4.02
N PRO A 210 -3.86 13.13 -3.70
CA PRO A 210 -3.05 14.15 -3.04
C PRO A 210 -2.49 13.69 -1.69
N ALA A 211 -1.39 14.31 -1.25
CA ALA A 211 -0.64 13.91 -0.06
C ALA A 211 -1.50 13.77 1.21
N GLU A 212 -2.39 14.74 1.49
CA GLU A 212 -3.27 14.67 2.66
C GLU A 212 -4.26 13.47 2.61
N ASP A 213 -4.83 13.17 1.44
CA ASP A 213 -5.75 12.05 1.29
C ASP A 213 -5.00 10.71 1.43
N ALA A 214 -3.76 10.65 0.92
CA ALA A 214 -2.87 9.51 1.09
C ALA A 214 -2.46 9.32 2.56
N PHE A 215 -2.17 10.39 3.29
CA PHE A 215 -1.94 10.37 4.73
C PHE A 215 -3.12 9.74 5.48
N TRP A 216 -4.35 10.20 5.22
CA TRP A 216 -5.53 9.66 5.89
C TRP A 216 -5.81 8.20 5.50
N CYS A 217 -5.56 7.82 4.24
CA CYS A 217 -5.65 6.41 3.84
C CYS A 217 -4.62 5.55 4.57
N LEU A 218 -3.38 6.01 4.72
CA LEU A 218 -2.33 5.30 5.46
C LEU A 218 -2.73 5.10 6.92
N VAL A 219 -3.25 6.15 7.58
CA VAL A 219 -3.81 6.06 8.95
C VAL A 219 -4.89 4.99 9.02
N GLN A 220 -5.84 4.98 8.09
CA GLN A 220 -6.91 3.98 8.08
C GLN A 220 -6.39 2.56 7.84
N ILE A 221 -5.41 2.37 6.96
CA ILE A 221 -4.78 1.05 6.76
C ILE A 221 -4.18 0.53 8.08
N CYS A 222 -3.37 1.35 8.74
CA CYS A 222 -2.68 0.98 9.97
C CYS A 222 -3.65 0.74 11.14
N ASP A 223 -4.70 1.55 11.29
CA ASP A 223 -5.61 1.47 12.44
C ASP A 223 -6.68 0.39 12.30
N HIS A 224 -7.15 0.12 11.09
CA HIS A 224 -8.37 -0.69 10.88
C HIS A 224 -8.15 -1.94 10.04
N TYR A 225 -7.24 -1.91 9.07
CA TYR A 225 -7.04 -3.04 8.17
C TYR A 225 -5.94 -3.99 8.65
N ILE A 226 -4.84 -3.43 9.18
CA ILE A 226 -3.67 -4.18 9.63
C ILE A 226 -3.15 -3.71 11.00
N PRO A 227 -4.01 -3.66 12.04
CA PRO A 227 -3.61 -3.20 13.36
C PRO A 227 -2.46 -4.03 13.93
N GLY A 228 -1.47 -3.34 14.49
CA GLY A 228 -0.30 -3.95 15.15
C GLY A 228 0.77 -4.52 14.23
N TYR A 229 0.65 -4.37 12.91
CA TYR A 229 1.66 -4.86 11.95
C TYR A 229 3.02 -4.18 12.11
N PHE A 230 3.00 -2.88 12.43
CA PHE A 230 4.20 -2.04 12.54
C PHE A 230 4.66 -1.87 14.00
N SER A 231 4.01 -2.53 14.95
CA SER A 231 4.40 -2.47 16.35
C SER A 231 5.69 -3.26 16.61
N PRO A 232 6.49 -2.86 17.62
CA PRO A 232 7.69 -3.59 18.02
C PRO A 232 7.42 -5.08 18.25
N GLY A 233 8.35 -5.93 17.79
CA GLY A 233 8.24 -7.38 17.92
C GLY A 233 7.30 -8.07 16.93
N LEU A 234 6.59 -7.33 16.06
CA LEU A 234 5.81 -7.89 14.94
C LEU A 234 4.80 -8.98 15.38
N GLU A 235 4.18 -8.82 16.57
CA GLU A 235 3.31 -9.87 17.12
C GLU A 235 2.12 -10.19 16.20
N ALA A 236 1.52 -9.17 15.57
CA ALA A 236 0.41 -9.34 14.63
C ALA A 236 0.83 -10.13 13.39
N ILE A 237 2.00 -9.83 12.82
CA ILE A 237 2.57 -10.58 11.68
C ILE A 237 2.82 -12.03 12.07
N GLN A 238 3.39 -12.29 13.24
CA GLN A 238 3.61 -13.67 13.73
C GLN A 238 2.28 -14.44 13.88
N ILE A 239 1.22 -13.80 14.40
CA ILE A 239 -0.12 -14.42 14.49
C ILE A 239 -0.65 -14.73 13.09
N HIS A 240 -0.54 -13.78 12.16
CA HIS A 240 -0.99 -13.97 10.79
C HIS A 240 -0.15 -15.02 10.03
N GLY A 241 1.12 -15.19 10.37
CA GLY A 241 1.93 -16.32 9.90
C GLY A 241 1.44 -17.65 10.44
N ALA A 242 1.11 -17.74 11.72
CA ALA A 242 0.49 -18.93 12.28
C ALA A 242 -0.87 -19.25 11.62
N MET A 243 -1.68 -18.21 11.31
CA MET A 243 -2.93 -18.37 10.55
C MET A 243 -2.67 -18.86 9.12
N LEU A 244 -1.68 -18.29 8.42
CA LEU A 244 -1.31 -18.71 7.07
C LEU A 244 -0.91 -20.19 7.07
N ASN A 245 -0.10 -20.63 8.04
CA ASN A 245 0.22 -22.04 8.24
C ASN A 245 -1.03 -22.90 8.48
N GLY A 246 -1.99 -22.42 9.28
CA GLY A 246 -3.28 -23.08 9.49
C GLY A 246 -4.07 -23.25 8.19
N PHE A 247 -4.12 -22.21 7.35
CA PHE A 247 -4.75 -22.28 6.05
C PHE A 247 -4.01 -23.19 5.06
N LEU A 248 -2.67 -23.15 5.01
CA LEU A 248 -1.89 -24.08 4.20
C LEU A 248 -2.12 -25.53 4.62
N LYS A 249 -2.24 -25.80 5.93
CA LYS A 249 -2.59 -27.14 6.42
C LYS A 249 -3.93 -27.63 5.87
N ARG A 250 -4.89 -26.72 5.67
CA ARG A 250 -6.22 -27.04 5.14
C ARG A 250 -6.24 -27.14 3.62
N PHE A 251 -5.74 -26.12 2.93
CA PHE A 251 -5.89 -25.97 1.47
C PHE A 251 -4.75 -26.64 0.68
N HIS A 252 -3.55 -26.71 1.25
CA HIS A 252 -2.38 -27.32 0.61
C HIS A 252 -1.59 -28.23 1.58
N PRO A 253 -2.17 -29.34 2.08
CA PRO A 253 -1.52 -30.21 3.07
C PRO A 253 -0.10 -30.70 2.69
N PRO A 254 0.21 -31.02 1.41
CA PRO A 254 1.57 -31.36 1.00
C PRO A 254 2.57 -30.22 1.23
N ILE A 255 2.19 -28.99 0.92
CA ILE A 255 3.03 -27.80 1.11
C ILE A 255 3.25 -27.56 2.60
N TYR A 256 2.19 -27.61 3.41
CA TYR A 256 2.31 -27.48 4.87
C TYR A 256 3.28 -28.51 5.47
N ARG A 257 3.23 -29.78 5.02
CA ARG A 257 4.16 -30.82 5.48
C ARG A 257 5.61 -30.52 5.08
N LEU A 258 5.84 -30.03 3.87
CA LEU A 258 7.18 -29.62 3.41
C LEU A 258 7.74 -28.50 4.29
N LEU A 259 7.00 -27.40 4.45
CA LEU A 259 7.43 -26.26 5.27
C LEU A 259 7.71 -26.67 6.72
N LYS A 260 6.84 -27.51 7.28
CA LYS A 260 7.03 -28.04 8.64
C LYS A 260 8.24 -28.95 8.76
N LYS A 261 8.46 -29.87 7.80
CA LYS A 261 9.63 -30.76 7.78
C LYS A 261 10.94 -29.97 7.78
N GLN A 262 10.96 -28.85 7.06
CA GLN A 262 12.11 -27.98 6.94
C GLN A 262 12.19 -26.89 8.02
N ASN A 263 11.26 -26.86 8.98
CA ASN A 263 11.17 -25.82 10.02
C ASN A 263 11.13 -24.38 9.45
N ILE A 264 10.43 -24.19 8.33
CA ILE A 264 10.27 -22.86 7.73
C ILE A 264 9.14 -22.12 8.44
N ASP A 265 9.51 -21.07 9.17
CA ASP A 265 8.55 -20.14 9.74
C ASP A 265 8.03 -19.17 8.65
N PRO A 266 6.70 -18.93 8.55
CA PRO A 266 6.12 -17.97 7.62
C PRO A 266 6.77 -16.58 7.64
N VAL A 267 7.22 -16.10 8.80
CA VAL A 267 7.89 -14.79 8.95
C VAL A 267 9.10 -14.66 8.02
N LEU A 268 9.73 -15.77 7.63
CA LEU A 268 10.89 -15.77 6.73
C LEU A 268 10.57 -15.38 5.29
N TYR A 269 9.31 -15.46 4.84
CA TYR A 269 8.93 -15.13 3.46
C TYR A 269 7.73 -14.18 3.36
N MET A 270 6.81 -14.19 4.33
CA MET A 270 5.55 -13.44 4.20
C MET A 270 5.60 -12.01 4.74
N THR A 271 6.63 -11.65 5.51
CA THR A 271 6.66 -10.39 6.26
C THR A 271 6.49 -9.20 5.33
N GLU A 272 7.28 -9.13 4.25
CA GLU A 272 7.15 -8.06 3.27
C GLU A 272 5.80 -8.10 2.55
N TRP A 273 5.31 -9.28 2.18
CA TRP A 273 4.01 -9.44 1.51
C TRP A 273 2.86 -8.83 2.30
N PHE A 274 2.83 -9.09 3.61
CA PHE A 274 1.75 -8.65 4.47
C PHE A 274 1.92 -7.19 4.88
N MET A 275 3.14 -6.79 5.26
CA MET A 275 3.40 -5.40 5.68
C MET A 275 3.28 -4.41 4.53
N CYS A 276 3.69 -4.79 3.33
CA CYS A 276 3.60 -3.93 2.14
C CYS A 276 2.37 -4.21 1.28
N LEU A 277 1.44 -5.05 1.75
CA LEU A 277 0.23 -5.44 1.00
C LEU A 277 0.53 -5.85 -0.45
N PHE A 278 1.60 -6.64 -0.61
CA PHE A 278 2.14 -7.13 -1.87
C PHE A 278 2.65 -6.07 -2.88
N SER A 279 2.74 -4.79 -2.50
CA SER A 279 3.14 -3.70 -3.41
C SER A 279 4.58 -3.80 -3.93
N ARG A 280 5.46 -4.52 -3.21
CA ARG A 280 6.85 -4.79 -3.59
C ARG A 280 7.05 -6.12 -4.31
N THR A 281 6.01 -6.95 -4.41
CA THR A 281 6.11 -8.32 -4.91
C THR A 281 5.37 -8.50 -6.22
N LEU A 282 4.11 -8.07 -6.28
CA LEU A 282 3.27 -8.29 -7.45
C LEU A 282 3.60 -7.32 -8.59
N LEU A 283 3.25 -7.71 -9.81
CA LEU A 283 3.23 -6.77 -10.93
C LEU A 283 2.22 -5.66 -10.67
N TRP A 284 2.52 -4.46 -11.14
CA TRP A 284 1.75 -3.27 -10.80
C TRP A 284 0.24 -3.37 -11.08
N PRO A 285 -0.23 -3.90 -12.23
CA PRO A 285 -1.66 -4.12 -12.46
C PRO A 285 -2.30 -4.99 -11.35
N SER A 286 -1.63 -6.07 -10.97
CA SER A 286 -2.07 -6.95 -9.88
C SER A 286 -2.11 -6.25 -8.53
N VAL A 287 -1.12 -5.39 -8.21
CA VAL A 287 -1.13 -4.57 -6.98
C VAL A 287 -2.42 -3.75 -6.89
N LEU A 288 -2.75 -3.02 -7.97
CA LEU A 288 -3.95 -2.18 -8.02
C LEU A 288 -5.22 -3.00 -7.84
N ARG A 289 -5.31 -4.15 -8.50
CA ARG A 289 -6.47 -5.04 -8.40
C ARG A 289 -6.62 -5.67 -7.02
N VAL A 290 -5.51 -6.06 -6.39
CA VAL A 290 -5.50 -6.56 -5.00
C VAL A 290 -5.94 -5.46 -4.04
N TRP A 291 -5.46 -4.24 -4.21
CA TRP A 291 -5.82 -3.09 -3.37
C TRP A 291 -7.29 -2.67 -3.52
N ASP A 292 -7.83 -2.69 -4.75
CA ASP A 292 -9.26 -2.48 -5.01
C ASP A 292 -10.14 -3.42 -4.16
N MET A 293 -9.74 -4.70 -4.07
CA MET A 293 -10.43 -5.71 -3.27
C MET A 293 -10.12 -5.57 -1.79
N PHE A 294 -8.87 -5.30 -1.40
CA PHE A 294 -8.45 -5.17 -0.01
C PHE A 294 -9.19 -4.05 0.72
N PHE A 295 -9.33 -2.86 0.11
CA PHE A 295 -10.08 -1.78 0.74
C PHE A 295 -11.56 -2.11 0.96
N CYS A 296 -12.12 -3.02 0.17
CA CYS A 296 -13.50 -3.48 0.31
C CYS A 296 -13.65 -4.68 1.25
N GLU A 297 -12.81 -5.71 1.13
CA GLU A 297 -13.00 -7.01 1.78
C GLU A 297 -11.99 -7.27 2.91
N GLY A 298 -11.09 -6.32 3.14
CA GLY A 298 -10.10 -6.33 4.21
C GLY A 298 -8.98 -7.33 4.00
N ILE A 299 -8.35 -7.72 5.12
CA ILE A 299 -7.16 -8.57 5.14
C ILE A 299 -7.36 -9.97 4.53
N SER A 300 -8.62 -10.41 4.39
CA SER A 300 -8.96 -11.68 3.75
C SER A 300 -8.34 -11.81 2.35
N VAL A 301 -8.27 -10.72 1.58
CA VAL A 301 -7.70 -10.69 0.23
C VAL A 301 -6.21 -11.00 0.27
N ILE A 302 -5.46 -10.45 1.22
CA ILE A 302 -4.02 -10.67 1.37
C ILE A 302 -3.72 -12.15 1.68
N PHE A 303 -4.52 -12.77 2.56
CA PHE A 303 -4.42 -14.21 2.82
C PHE A 303 -4.70 -15.05 1.56
N LYS A 304 -5.75 -14.72 0.79
CA LYS A 304 -6.06 -15.42 -0.46
C LYS A 304 -4.90 -15.35 -1.45
N VAL A 305 -4.36 -14.15 -1.67
CA VAL A 305 -3.20 -13.94 -2.54
C VAL A 305 -2.03 -14.80 -2.07
N ALA A 306 -1.68 -14.76 -0.78
CA ALA A 306 -0.59 -15.56 -0.24
C ALA A 306 -0.79 -17.08 -0.45
N ILE A 307 -1.98 -17.59 -0.14
CA ILE A 307 -2.30 -19.02 -0.31
C ILE A 307 -2.19 -19.42 -1.79
N ILE A 308 -2.74 -18.62 -2.70
CA ILE A 308 -2.71 -18.89 -4.14
C ILE A 308 -1.27 -18.88 -4.66
N LEU A 309 -0.46 -17.88 -4.30
CA LEU A 309 0.92 -17.78 -4.76
C LEU A 309 1.77 -18.96 -4.25
N ILE A 310 1.67 -19.29 -2.96
CA ILE A 310 2.34 -20.46 -2.38
C ILE A 310 1.90 -21.75 -3.09
N GLY A 311 0.59 -21.90 -3.31
CA GLY A 311 0.02 -23.03 -4.05
C GLY A 311 0.48 -23.09 -5.51
N SER A 312 0.76 -21.95 -6.14
CA SER A 312 1.21 -21.88 -7.53
C SER A 312 2.68 -22.25 -7.67
N VAL A 313 3.50 -21.85 -6.70
CA VAL A 313 4.95 -22.10 -6.70
C VAL A 313 5.28 -23.51 -6.23
N LEU A 314 4.64 -23.99 -5.16
CA LEU A 314 4.93 -25.28 -4.52
C LEU A 314 3.83 -26.32 -4.73
N GLY A 315 2.86 -26.07 -5.61
CA GLY A 315 1.73 -26.98 -5.88
C GLY A 315 2.11 -28.21 -6.69
N ASP A 316 3.10 -28.07 -7.57
CA ASP A 316 3.62 -29.19 -8.35
C ASP A 316 4.48 -30.13 -7.49
N SER A 317 4.36 -31.43 -7.74
CA SER A 317 5.10 -32.42 -6.96
C SER A 317 6.58 -32.49 -7.35
N GLU A 318 6.93 -32.22 -8.61
CA GLU A 318 8.32 -32.23 -9.04
C GLU A 318 9.05 -31.00 -8.50
N GLU A 319 8.41 -29.82 -8.51
CA GLU A 319 8.96 -28.63 -7.84
C GLU A 319 9.24 -28.88 -6.35
N ARG A 320 8.30 -29.50 -5.62
CA ARG A 320 8.55 -29.85 -4.21
C ARG A 320 9.67 -30.87 -3.99
N LYS A 321 9.93 -31.77 -4.95
CA LYS A 321 11.04 -32.73 -4.86
C LYS A 321 12.39 -32.05 -5.04
N LYS A 322 12.46 -30.99 -5.86
CA LYS A 322 13.66 -30.15 -6.02
C LYS A 322 13.96 -29.35 -4.75
N CYS A 323 12.94 -29.03 -3.95
CA CYS A 323 13.06 -28.39 -2.65
C CYS A 323 13.53 -29.34 -1.54
N SER A 324 14.77 -29.82 -1.61
CA SER A 324 15.32 -30.75 -0.62
C SER A 324 15.62 -30.07 0.72
N THR A 325 16.06 -28.80 0.71
CA THR A 325 16.42 -28.03 1.91
C THR A 325 15.53 -26.79 2.09
N MET A 326 15.70 -26.13 3.24
CA MET A 326 15.04 -24.83 3.49
C MET A 326 15.43 -23.78 2.45
N TYR A 327 16.67 -23.82 1.92
CA TYR A 327 17.19 -22.80 1.03
C TYR A 327 16.40 -22.74 -0.28
N GLU A 328 16.22 -23.86 -0.99
CA GLU A 328 15.50 -23.89 -2.26
C GLU A 328 14.03 -23.49 -2.08
N THR A 329 13.40 -23.96 -1.00
CA THR A 329 12.01 -23.60 -0.69
C THR A 329 11.85 -22.10 -0.44
N LEU A 330 12.73 -21.50 0.37
CA LEU A 330 12.70 -20.06 0.63
C LEU A 330 13.06 -19.25 -0.62
N HIS A 331 13.97 -19.74 -1.46
CA HIS A 331 14.31 -19.09 -2.72
C HIS A 331 13.10 -18.99 -3.64
N LEU A 332 12.35 -20.09 -3.82
CA LEU A 332 11.12 -20.11 -4.61
C LEU A 332 10.02 -19.22 -4.02
N LEU A 333 9.86 -19.25 -2.70
CA LEU A 333 8.87 -18.39 -2.04
C LEU A 333 9.24 -16.92 -2.17
N ARG A 334 10.51 -16.53 -2.01
CA ARG A 334 10.93 -15.12 -2.11
C ARG A 334 11.01 -14.61 -3.55
N ASN A 335 11.22 -15.49 -4.53
CA ASN A 335 11.34 -15.15 -5.95
C ASN A 335 10.21 -15.80 -6.74
N ILE A 336 8.99 -15.32 -6.51
CA ILE A 336 7.81 -15.83 -7.21
C ILE A 336 7.97 -15.58 -8.73
N PRO A 337 7.79 -16.59 -9.59
CA PRO A 337 7.81 -16.40 -11.03
C PRO A 337 6.77 -15.38 -11.52
N VAL A 338 7.19 -14.48 -12.43
CA VAL A 338 6.38 -13.38 -12.99
C VAL A 338 5.01 -13.83 -13.48
N LYS A 339 4.92 -15.01 -14.11
CA LYS A 339 3.65 -15.59 -14.59
C LYS A 339 2.56 -15.75 -13.51
N TYR A 340 2.94 -15.95 -12.25
CA TYR A 340 1.98 -16.10 -11.14
C TYR A 340 1.61 -14.77 -10.51
N MET A 341 2.37 -13.72 -10.79
CA MET A 341 2.20 -12.37 -10.27
C MET A 341 1.35 -11.49 -11.20
N SER A 342 1.00 -11.98 -12.39
CA SER A 342 0.22 -11.23 -13.39
C SER A 342 -1.27 -11.18 -13.06
N GLU A 343 -1.94 -10.15 -13.60
CA GLU A 343 -3.36 -9.90 -13.34
C GLU A 343 -4.23 -11.06 -13.84
N GLU A 344 -3.91 -11.58 -15.02
CA GLU A 344 -4.65 -12.63 -15.73
C GLU A 344 -4.61 -13.96 -14.96
N TYR A 345 -3.48 -14.28 -14.34
CA TYR A 345 -3.34 -15.49 -13.55
C TYR A 345 -3.96 -15.37 -12.17
N LEU A 346 -3.70 -14.24 -11.49
CA LEU A 346 -3.95 -14.11 -10.06
C LEU A 346 -5.39 -13.71 -9.73
N ILE A 347 -5.97 -12.74 -10.46
CA ILE A 347 -7.19 -12.07 -10.00
C ILE A 347 -8.41 -12.99 -10.05
N ASP A 348 -8.56 -13.79 -11.11
CA ASP A 348 -9.66 -14.77 -11.18
C ASP A 348 -9.59 -15.78 -10.02
N LYS A 349 -8.39 -16.28 -9.72
CA LYS A 349 -8.16 -17.17 -8.59
C LYS A 349 -8.49 -16.51 -7.25
N VAL A 350 -8.10 -15.26 -7.04
CA VAL A 350 -8.41 -14.54 -5.78
C VAL A 350 -9.92 -14.32 -5.61
N VAL A 351 -10.63 -14.00 -6.70
CA VAL A 351 -12.07 -13.76 -6.69
C VAL A 351 -12.85 -15.05 -6.43
N THR A 352 -12.41 -16.16 -7.02
CA THR A 352 -13.05 -17.48 -6.89
C THR A 352 -12.66 -18.22 -5.62
N PHE A 353 -11.51 -17.90 -5.00
CA PHE A 353 -11.07 -18.56 -3.78
C PHE A 353 -12.00 -18.26 -2.60
N GLU A 354 -12.59 -19.32 -2.04
CA GLU A 354 -13.50 -19.25 -0.92
C GLU A 354 -12.74 -19.25 0.40
N LEU A 355 -12.64 -18.06 0.98
CA LEU A 355 -12.18 -17.85 2.35
C LEU A 355 -13.06 -16.79 2.99
N SER A 356 -13.91 -17.19 3.92
CA SER A 356 -14.87 -16.31 4.59
C SER A 356 -14.26 -15.59 5.79
N ASN A 357 -14.76 -14.39 6.10
CA ASN A 357 -14.34 -13.65 7.30
C ASN A 357 -14.55 -14.44 8.60
N ARG A 358 -15.56 -15.32 8.64
CA ARG A 358 -15.80 -16.22 9.78
C ARG A 358 -14.65 -17.21 9.96
N GLU A 359 -14.11 -17.74 8.88
CA GLU A 359 -12.97 -18.65 8.92
C GLU A 359 -11.69 -17.91 9.32
N LEU A 360 -11.47 -16.69 8.82
CA LEU A 360 -10.39 -15.83 9.31
C LEU A 360 -10.48 -15.58 10.82
N GLN A 361 -11.65 -15.16 11.31
CA GLN A 361 -11.82 -14.87 12.73
C GLN A 361 -11.63 -16.13 13.60
N LYS A 362 -12.15 -17.28 13.14
CA LYS A 362 -11.98 -18.55 13.83
C LYS A 362 -10.50 -18.94 13.93
N GLU A 363 -9.76 -18.83 12.83
CA GLU A 363 -8.34 -19.15 12.81
C GLU A 363 -7.54 -18.15 13.67
N HIS A 364 -7.84 -16.86 13.59
CA HIS A 364 -7.24 -15.83 14.43
C HIS A 364 -7.39 -16.15 15.92
N ASN A 365 -8.63 -16.37 16.38
CA ASN A 365 -8.92 -16.70 17.78
C ASN A 365 -8.20 -17.97 18.22
N LEU A 366 -8.13 -18.99 17.35
CA LEU A 366 -7.40 -20.22 17.62
C LEU A 366 -5.91 -19.96 17.86
N GLN A 367 -5.27 -19.15 17.02
CA GLN A 367 -3.83 -18.88 17.13
C GLN A 367 -3.49 -17.97 18.32
N VAL A 368 -4.34 -16.98 18.62
CA VAL A 368 -4.21 -16.15 19.84
C VAL A 368 -4.27 -17.03 21.09
N MET A 369 -5.24 -17.94 21.17
CA MET A 369 -5.39 -18.84 22.31
C MET A 369 -4.22 -19.81 22.47
N LYS A 370 -3.68 -20.35 21.36
CA LYS A 370 -2.48 -21.19 21.40
C LYS A 370 -1.27 -20.42 21.93
N ARG A 371 -1.03 -19.21 21.40
CA ARG A 371 0.10 -18.37 21.81
C ARG A 371 0.02 -17.99 23.30
N LYS A 372 -1.17 -17.69 23.81
CA LYS A 372 -1.39 -17.42 25.24
C LYS A 372 -1.00 -18.62 26.10
N LYS A 373 -1.49 -19.83 25.75
CA LYS A 373 -1.14 -21.08 26.45
C LYS A 373 0.36 -21.38 26.42
N GLU A 374 1.02 -21.13 25.29
CA GLU A 374 2.46 -21.32 25.16
C GLU A 374 3.25 -20.33 26.03
N LYS A 375 2.86 -19.05 26.07
CA LYS A 375 3.46 -18.05 26.96
C LYS A 375 3.29 -18.45 28.43
N GLU A 376 2.09 -18.86 28.86
CA GLU A 376 1.83 -19.34 30.22
C GLU A 376 2.65 -20.59 30.58
N LYS A 377 2.82 -21.51 29.64
CA LYS A 377 3.64 -22.71 29.85
C LYS A 377 5.12 -22.36 30.06
N ARG A 378 5.67 -21.47 29.22
CA ARG A 378 7.06 -21.00 29.34
C ARG A 378 7.31 -20.30 30.67
N GLN A 379 6.41 -19.42 31.10
CA GLN A 379 6.51 -18.73 32.39
C GLN A 379 6.51 -19.70 33.57
N LYS A 380 5.65 -20.74 33.54
CA LYS A 380 5.63 -21.79 34.57
C LYS A 380 6.91 -22.61 34.59
N GLU A 381 7.51 -22.89 33.42
CA GLU A 381 8.78 -23.61 33.32
C GLU A 381 9.95 -22.77 33.84
N GLU A 382 9.97 -21.47 33.55
CA GLU A 382 10.97 -20.52 34.06
C GLU A 382 10.87 -20.36 35.59
N GLN A 383 9.66 -20.18 36.13
CA GLN A 383 9.44 -20.12 37.58
C GLN A 383 9.92 -21.39 38.29
N LYS A 384 9.62 -22.58 37.72
CA LYS A 384 10.09 -23.86 38.27
C LYS A 384 11.61 -23.99 38.27
N ARG A 385 12.29 -23.45 37.25
CA ARG A 385 13.76 -23.41 37.19
C ARG A 385 14.33 -22.45 38.22
N ALA A 386 13.71 -21.29 38.41
CA ALA A 386 14.14 -20.29 39.38
C ALA A 386 13.99 -20.75 40.84
N THR A 387 12.97 -21.55 41.18
CA THR A 387 12.82 -22.13 42.53
C THR A 387 13.68 -23.37 42.81
N LYS A 388 14.40 -23.88 41.81
CA LYS A 388 15.29 -25.06 41.96
C LYS A 388 16.77 -24.70 42.10
N ASN A 389 17.12 -23.45 41.83
CA ASN A 389 18.42 -22.84 42.14
C ASN A 389 18.29 -22.01 43.41
#